data_AF-A0A9K3KZ20-F1
#
_entry.id   AF-A0A9K3KZ20-F1
#
_cell.length_a   1.000
_cell.length_b   1.000
_cell.length_c   1.000
_cell.angle_alpha   90.00
_cell.angle_beta   90.00
_cell.angle_gamma   90.00
#
_symmetry.space_group_name_H-M   'P 1'
#
loop_
_entity.id
_entity.type
_entity.pdbx_description
1 polymer ?
#
loop_
_entity_poly.entity_id
_entity_poly.type
_entity_poly.pdbx_seq_one_letter_code
_entity_poly.pdbx_strand_id
1 'polypeptide(L)'
;MVAIRFAVLIATADLSIVLFSDTLPPADRDNSEKIRSIEATKVTVVESFHRKNTTKSREDVDDMEFDRNNQLKLQAEEMKKFEAWRAENSQAEQRFREMLDKELKEGTTMPCPNCNIPITKIGGCQHMHCTACKTDFNWNGK
;
A
#
# COMPACT_ATOMS: atom_id res chain seq x y z
N MET A 1 -34.50 54.82 -4.73
CA MET A 1 -35.11 54.32 -3.48
C MET A 1 -35.25 52.80 -3.63
N VAL A 2 -34.17 52.01 -3.56
CA VAL A 2 -33.56 51.41 -2.36
C VAL A 2 -34.57 51.08 -1.26
N ALA A 3 -34.95 49.81 -1.15
CA ALA A 3 -34.87 49.00 0.08
C ALA A 3 -35.44 47.60 -0.18
N ILE A 4 -34.59 46.69 -0.67
CA ILE A 4 -34.81 45.25 -0.54
C ILE A 4 -34.47 44.93 0.92
N ARG A 5 -35.48 44.68 1.75
CA ARG A 5 -35.26 44.18 3.12
C ARG A 5 -35.11 42.67 3.09
N PHE A 6 -33.85 42.24 3.11
CA PHE A 6 -33.46 40.94 3.64
C PHE A 6 -33.80 40.90 5.13
N ALA A 7 -34.56 39.89 5.54
CA ALA A 7 -34.65 39.47 6.93
C ALA A 7 -34.16 38.03 7.01
N VAL A 8 -32.89 37.88 7.39
CA VAL A 8 -32.31 36.64 7.94
C VAL A 8 -32.49 36.74 9.45
N LEU A 9 -33.21 35.80 10.04
CA LEU A 9 -33.27 35.52 11.48
C LEU A 9 -33.66 34.04 11.59
N ILE A 10 -32.67 33.15 11.54
CA ILE A 10 -32.00 32.51 12.68
C ILE A 10 -33.00 31.73 13.56
N ALA A 11 -32.94 30.42 13.36
CA ALA A 11 -33.13 29.33 14.33
C ALA A 11 -34.26 29.49 15.35
N THR A 12 -35.40 28.88 15.05
CA THR A 12 -36.17 28.17 16.08
C THR A 12 -36.21 26.70 15.74
N ALA A 13 -35.75 25.89 16.69
CA ALA A 13 -35.90 24.46 16.68
C ALA A 13 -37.38 24.15 16.90
N ASP A 14 -38.16 24.13 15.82
CA ASP A 14 -39.54 23.66 15.86
C ASP A 14 -39.59 22.31 15.15
N LEU A 15 -39.30 21.27 15.94
CA LEU A 15 -39.93 19.96 15.75
C LEU A 15 -41.41 20.23 15.45
N SER A 16 -41.84 19.90 14.25
CA SER A 16 -43.26 19.85 13.89
C SER A 16 -43.90 18.71 14.68
N ILE A 17 -44.18 18.93 15.97
CA ILE A 17 -45.12 18.13 16.73
C ILE A 17 -46.49 18.55 16.22
N VAL A 18 -46.98 17.80 15.25
CA VAL A 18 -48.38 17.84 14.85
C VAL A 18 -49.19 17.45 16.09
N LEU A 19 -49.78 18.44 16.76
CA LEU A 19 -50.78 18.23 17.79
C LEU A 19 -52.07 17.74 17.12
N PHE A 20 -52.14 16.43 16.88
CA PHE A 20 -53.41 15.74 16.69
C PHE A 20 -53.82 15.15 18.05
N SER A 21 -54.47 15.98 18.87
CA SER A 21 -55.29 15.50 19.98
C SER A 21 -56.71 15.39 19.48
N ASP A 22 -57.09 14.23 18.96
CA ASP A 22 -58.48 13.82 18.89
C ASP A 22 -58.60 12.29 19.05
N THR A 23 -59.01 11.91 20.26
CA THR A 23 -59.76 10.71 20.64
C THR A 23 -59.65 9.46 19.73
N LEU A 24 -58.58 8.69 19.90
CA LEU A 24 -58.58 7.26 19.55
C LEU A 24 -59.53 6.49 20.49
N PRO A 25 -60.35 5.56 19.96
CA PRO A 25 -61.25 4.72 20.76
C PRO A 25 -60.45 3.89 21.81
N PRO A 26 -61.07 3.53 22.95
CA PRO A 26 -60.38 2.96 24.11
C PRO A 26 -59.67 1.62 23.84
N ALA A 27 -59.95 0.95 22.72
CA ALA A 27 -59.28 -0.28 22.32
C ALA A 27 -57.84 -0.06 21.77
N ASP A 28 -57.48 1.15 21.33
CA ASP A 28 -56.19 1.43 20.67
C ASP A 28 -55.18 2.19 21.54
N ARG A 29 -55.58 2.70 22.72
CA ARG A 29 -54.67 3.38 23.66
C ARG A 29 -53.61 2.43 24.21
N ASP A 30 -54.02 1.22 24.57
CA ASP A 30 -53.12 0.16 25.05
C ASP A 30 -52.11 -0.25 23.96
N ASN A 31 -52.51 -0.20 22.68
CA ASN A 31 -51.60 -0.48 21.56
C ASN A 31 -50.61 0.68 21.31
N SER A 32 -51.03 1.94 21.49
CA SER A 32 -50.16 3.11 21.32
C SER A 32 -49.07 3.23 22.38
N GLU A 33 -49.37 2.85 23.63
CA GLU A 33 -48.37 2.79 24.71
C GLU A 33 -47.40 1.61 24.51
N LYS A 34 -47.90 0.48 23.98
CA LYS A 34 -47.06 -0.65 23.57
C LYS A 34 -46.15 -0.28 22.40
N ILE A 35 -46.64 0.44 21.38
CA ILE A 35 -45.82 0.91 20.26
C ILE A 35 -44.72 1.87 20.75
N ARG A 36 -45.07 2.85 21.60
CA ARG A 36 -44.09 3.79 22.17
C ARG A 36 -43.02 3.09 23.03
N SER A 37 -43.41 2.09 23.83
CA SER A 37 -42.45 1.32 24.64
C SER A 37 -41.54 0.44 23.79
N ILE A 38 -42.07 -0.16 22.72
CA ILE A 38 -41.27 -0.91 21.74
C ILE A 38 -40.31 0.02 20.99
N GLU A 39 -40.74 1.21 20.58
CA GLU A 39 -39.90 2.19 19.89
C GLU A 39 -38.80 2.73 20.80
N ALA A 40 -39.10 3.09 22.05
CA ALA A 40 -38.10 3.49 23.03
C ALA A 40 -37.09 2.36 23.31
N THR A 41 -37.56 1.11 23.38
CA THR A 41 -36.69 -0.06 23.52
C THR A 41 -35.82 -0.28 22.28
N LYS A 42 -36.35 -0.09 21.07
CA LYS A 42 -35.59 -0.18 19.82
C LYS A 42 -34.52 0.91 19.74
N VAL A 43 -34.84 2.15 20.09
CA VAL A 43 -33.90 3.27 20.09
C VAL A 43 -32.75 3.00 21.07
N THR A 44 -33.07 2.61 22.30
CA THR A 44 -32.06 2.30 23.33
C THR A 44 -31.17 1.10 22.97
N VAL A 45 -31.72 0.07 22.33
CA VAL A 45 -30.92 -1.09 21.84
C VAL A 45 -30.01 -0.67 20.69
N VAL A 46 -30.49 0.13 19.73
CA VAL A 46 -29.68 0.64 18.61
C VAL A 46 -28.57 1.55 19.10
N GLU A 47 -28.86 2.45 20.05
CA GLU A 47 -27.86 3.33 20.67
C GLU A 47 -26.82 2.54 21.47
N SER A 48 -27.25 1.50 22.19
CA SER A 48 -26.34 0.62 22.94
C SER A 48 -25.44 -0.20 22.00
N PHE A 49 -25.96 -0.64 20.87
CA PHE A 49 -25.21 -1.34 19.83
C PHE A 49 -24.22 -0.40 19.11
N HIS A 50 -24.67 0.81 18.73
CA HIS A 50 -23.79 1.83 18.16
C HIS A 50 -22.70 2.25 19.14
N ARG A 51 -23.02 2.43 20.43
CA ARG A 51 -22.04 2.75 21.46
C ARG A 51 -20.98 1.65 21.59
N LYS A 52 -21.39 0.37 21.61
CA LYS A 52 -20.46 -0.77 21.65
C LYS A 52 -19.60 -0.90 20.38
N ASN A 53 -20.12 -0.49 19.22
CA ASN A 53 -19.39 -0.54 17.96
C ASN A 53 -18.49 0.67 17.71
N THR A 54 -18.76 1.82 18.35
CA THR A 54 -17.93 3.04 18.24
C THR A 54 -16.88 3.13 19.33
N THR A 55 -17.10 2.51 20.50
CA THR A 55 -16.09 2.38 21.55
C THR A 55 -15.21 1.17 21.25
N LYS A 56 -14.31 1.30 20.27
CA LYS A 56 -13.10 0.50 20.30
C LYS A 56 -12.39 0.86 21.60
N SER A 57 -12.07 -0.11 22.45
CA SER A 57 -11.48 0.21 23.74
C SER A 57 -10.14 0.93 23.50
N ARG A 58 -9.76 1.82 24.41
CA ARG A 58 -8.51 2.59 24.28
C ARG A 58 -7.30 1.65 24.11
N GLU A 59 -7.32 0.53 24.83
CA GLU A 59 -6.35 -0.55 24.78
C GLU A 59 -6.29 -1.18 23.37
N ASP A 60 -7.44 -1.49 22.75
CA ASP A 60 -7.50 -2.06 21.39
C ASP A 60 -6.97 -1.11 20.30
N VAL A 61 -7.02 0.20 20.52
CA VAL A 61 -6.47 1.21 19.59
C VAL A 61 -4.96 1.35 19.79
N ASP A 62 -4.51 1.37 21.04
CA ASP A 62 -3.10 1.46 21.41
C ASP A 62 -2.31 0.24 20.89
N ASP A 63 -2.90 -0.96 20.92
CA ASP A 63 -2.28 -2.20 20.40
C ASP A 63 -2.09 -2.18 18.87
N MET A 64 -3.12 -1.76 18.12
CA MET A 64 -3.01 -1.64 16.65
C MET A 64 -2.01 -0.57 16.22
N GLU A 65 -1.92 0.53 16.98
CA GLU A 65 -0.94 1.58 16.71
C GLU A 65 0.48 1.08 17.00
N PHE A 66 0.66 0.31 18.07
CA PHE A 66 1.92 -0.35 18.37
C PHE A 66 2.36 -1.29 17.25
N ASP A 67 1.46 -2.16 16.77
CA ASP A 67 1.75 -3.10 15.67
C ASP A 67 2.13 -2.36 14.38
N ARG A 68 1.38 -1.30 14.03
CA ARG A 68 1.69 -0.47 12.87
C ARG A 68 3.06 0.19 13.00
N ASN A 69 3.35 0.78 14.15
CA ASN A 69 4.62 1.44 14.40
C ASN A 69 5.79 0.45 14.35
N ASN A 70 5.59 -0.78 14.81
CA ASN A 70 6.58 -1.84 14.69
C ASN A 70 6.80 -2.26 13.23
N GLN A 71 5.73 -2.43 12.45
CA GLN A 71 5.83 -2.72 11.00
C GLN A 71 6.58 -1.61 10.26
N LEU A 72 6.27 -0.35 10.54
CA LEU A 72 6.96 0.80 9.91
C LEU A 72 8.44 0.84 10.26
N LYS A 73 8.81 0.49 11.49
CA LYS A 73 10.21 0.39 11.91
C LYS A 73 10.94 -0.72 11.14
N LEU A 74 10.34 -1.91 11.07
CA LEU A 74 10.90 -3.04 10.31
C LEU A 74 11.10 -2.68 8.83
N GLN A 75 10.09 -2.06 8.22
CA GLN A 75 10.18 -1.60 6.83
C GLN A 75 11.28 -0.55 6.65
N ALA A 76 11.41 0.41 7.58
CA ALA A 76 12.47 1.41 7.52
C ALA A 76 13.87 0.79 7.64
N GLU A 77 14.02 -0.23 8.47
CA GLU A 77 15.27 -1.00 8.60
C GLU A 77 15.60 -1.79 7.33
N GLU A 78 14.61 -2.44 6.72
CA GLU A 78 14.76 -3.14 5.43
C GLU A 78 15.14 -2.17 4.31
N MET A 79 14.48 -1.01 4.24
CA MET A 79 14.81 0.03 3.27
C MET A 79 16.25 0.53 3.43
N LYS A 80 16.73 0.70 4.67
CA LYS A 80 18.14 1.05 4.94
C LYS A 80 19.10 -0.04 4.48
N LYS A 81 18.79 -1.32 4.72
CA LYS A 81 19.60 -2.45 4.23
C LYS A 81 19.67 -2.46 2.70
N PHE A 82 18.55 -2.23 2.04
CA PHE A 82 18.48 -2.18 0.58
C PHE A 82 19.26 -1.00 0.00
N GLU A 83 19.17 0.19 0.63
CA GLU A 83 19.95 1.36 0.23
C GLU A 83 21.45 1.14 0.40
N ALA A 84 21.88 0.56 1.53
CA ALA A 84 23.28 0.21 1.76
C ALA A 84 23.78 -0.79 0.70
N TRP A 85 23.01 -1.84 0.41
CA TRP A 85 23.35 -2.79 -0.65
C TRP A 85 23.44 -2.12 -2.03
N ARG A 86 22.52 -1.19 -2.36
CA ARG A 86 22.57 -0.43 -3.61
C ARG A 86 23.81 0.46 -3.66
N ALA A 87 24.16 1.12 -2.57
CA ALA A 87 25.34 1.99 -2.50
C ALA A 87 26.63 1.18 -2.69
N GLU A 88 26.76 0.03 -2.02
CA GLU A 88 27.90 -0.89 -2.18
C GLU A 88 28.01 -1.41 -3.62
N ASN A 89 26.89 -1.80 -4.23
CA ASN A 89 26.85 -2.34 -5.59
C ASN A 89 26.74 -1.28 -6.69
N SER A 90 26.69 0.01 -6.36
CA SER A 90 26.57 1.10 -7.34
C SER A 90 27.72 1.12 -8.35
N GLN A 91 28.89 0.61 -7.95
CA GLN A 91 30.10 0.51 -8.78
C GLN A 91 30.29 -0.87 -9.42
N ALA A 92 29.38 -1.83 -9.23
CA ALA A 92 29.56 -3.20 -9.73
C ALA A 92 29.81 -3.24 -11.25
N GLU A 93 29.05 -2.45 -12.01
CA GLU A 93 29.19 -2.34 -13.46
C GLU A 93 30.54 -1.73 -13.87
N GLN A 94 31.06 -0.76 -13.11
CA GLN A 94 32.37 -0.17 -13.40
C GLN A 94 33.50 -1.16 -13.11
N ARG A 95 33.46 -1.83 -11.95
CA ARG A 95 34.44 -2.86 -11.58
C ARG A 95 34.46 -4.02 -12.56
N PHE A 96 33.29 -4.44 -13.03
CA PHE A 96 33.16 -5.48 -14.04
C PHE A 96 33.78 -5.06 -15.37
N ARG A 97 33.52 -3.82 -15.82
CA ARG A 97 34.14 -3.27 -17.03
C ARG A 97 35.66 -3.18 -16.93
N GLU A 98 36.19 -2.68 -15.81
CA GLU A 98 37.64 -2.59 -15.58
C GLU A 98 38.32 -3.97 -15.57
N MET A 99 37.65 -4.97 -14.98
CA MET A 99 38.12 -6.35 -15.00
C MET A 99 38.12 -6.95 -16.40
N LEU A 100 37.02 -6.80 -17.16
CA LEU A 100 36.95 -7.25 -18.56
C LEU A 100 38.02 -6.58 -19.44
N ASP A 101 38.23 -5.27 -19.29
CA ASP A 101 39.25 -4.53 -20.02
C ASP A 101 40.66 -5.08 -19.76
N LYS A 102 40.94 -5.52 -18.54
CA LYS A 102 42.21 -6.14 -18.19
C LYS A 102 42.38 -7.50 -18.86
N GLU A 103 41.37 -8.36 -18.81
CA GLU A 103 41.42 -9.68 -19.45
C GLU A 103 41.54 -9.60 -20.99
N LEU A 104 40.87 -8.63 -21.60
CA LEU A 104 40.98 -8.34 -23.03
C LEU A 104 42.42 -7.94 -23.41
N LYS A 105 43.07 -7.10 -22.59
CA LYS A 105 44.47 -6.69 -22.79
C LYS A 105 45.46 -7.83 -22.58
N GLU A 106 45.19 -8.71 -21.62
CA GLU A 106 46.00 -9.91 -21.35
C GLU A 106 45.80 -11.00 -22.40
N GLY A 107 44.76 -10.91 -23.23
CA GLY A 107 44.44 -11.91 -24.25
C GLY A 107 43.91 -13.22 -23.67
N THR A 108 43.39 -13.19 -22.43
CA THR A 108 42.69 -14.32 -21.79
C THR A 108 41.20 -14.33 -22.12
N THR A 109 40.65 -13.17 -22.48
CA THR A 109 39.29 -12.97 -22.96
C THR A 109 39.33 -12.34 -24.35
N MET A 110 38.50 -12.84 -25.28
CA MET A 110 38.36 -12.28 -26.63
C MET A 110 36.89 -12.18 -27.04
N PRO A 111 36.51 -11.21 -27.88
CA PRO A 111 35.16 -11.15 -28.41
C PRO A 111 34.90 -12.27 -29.42
N CYS A 112 33.69 -12.83 -29.40
CA CYS A 112 33.22 -13.73 -30.43
C CYS A 112 33.23 -13.03 -31.81
N PRO A 113 33.78 -13.64 -32.87
CA PRO A 113 33.83 -13.01 -34.19
C PRO A 113 32.46 -12.75 -34.84
N ASN A 114 31.40 -13.43 -34.39
CA ASN A 114 30.06 -13.28 -34.94
C ASN A 114 29.18 -12.32 -34.11
N CYS A 115 29.12 -12.49 -32.79
CA CYS A 115 28.21 -11.71 -31.93
C CYS A 115 28.91 -10.74 -30.97
N ASN A 116 30.24 -10.68 -30.98
CA ASN A 116 31.07 -9.79 -30.16
C ASN A 116 30.94 -9.95 -28.63
N ILE A 117 30.25 -11.00 -28.15
CA ILE A 117 30.18 -11.32 -26.73
C ILE A 117 31.59 -11.75 -26.25
N PRO A 118 32.08 -11.24 -25.11
CA PRO A 118 33.37 -11.63 -24.56
C PRO A 118 33.36 -13.10 -24.12
N ILE A 119 34.38 -13.86 -24.53
CA ILE A 119 34.56 -15.27 -24.20
C ILE A 119 35.95 -15.43 -23.57
N THR A 120 35.99 -15.92 -22.34
CA THR A 120 37.23 -16.23 -21.61
C THR A 120 37.69 -17.65 -21.90
N LYS A 121 38.99 -17.83 -22.16
CA LYS A 121 39.58 -19.14 -22.44
C LYS A 121 39.85 -19.91 -21.13
N ILE A 122 39.18 -21.04 -20.95
CA ILE A 122 39.28 -21.88 -19.74
C ILE A 122 40.24 -23.08 -19.87
N GLY A 123 40.91 -23.26 -21.02
CA GLY A 123 41.76 -24.44 -21.28
C GLY A 123 42.70 -24.30 -22.47
N GLY A 124 43.39 -25.39 -22.85
CA GLY A 124 44.44 -25.37 -23.88
C GLY A 124 43.98 -25.50 -25.34
N CYS A 125 42.73 -25.94 -25.58
CA CYS A 125 42.20 -26.09 -26.93
C CYS A 125 42.05 -24.72 -27.61
N GLN A 126 42.34 -24.64 -28.91
CA GLN A 126 42.14 -23.42 -29.71
C GLN A 126 40.75 -23.34 -30.33
N HIS A 127 40.08 -24.50 -30.48
CA HIS A 127 38.71 -24.55 -30.99
C HIS A 127 37.74 -24.13 -29.89
N MET A 128 37.04 -23.03 -30.15
CA MET A 128 36.07 -22.41 -29.26
C MET A 128 34.67 -22.53 -29.82
N HIS A 129 33.69 -22.64 -28.93
CA HIS A 129 32.27 -22.63 -29.27
C HIS A 129 31.57 -21.50 -28.51
N CYS A 130 30.95 -20.55 -29.21
CA CYS A 130 30.19 -19.48 -28.56
C CYS A 130 28.86 -20.02 -28.02
N THR A 131 28.64 -19.94 -26.70
CA THR A 131 27.39 -20.40 -26.08
C THR A 131 26.16 -19.58 -26.45
N ALA A 132 26.35 -18.31 -26.86
CA ALA A 132 25.28 -17.40 -27.23
C ALA A 132 24.82 -17.57 -28.69
N CYS A 133 25.73 -17.47 -29.66
CA CYS A 133 25.40 -17.54 -31.10
C CYS A 133 25.73 -18.89 -31.76
N LYS A 134 26.26 -19.86 -31.01
CA LYS A 134 26.61 -21.21 -31.46
C LYS A 134 27.66 -21.27 -32.58
N THR A 135 28.37 -20.17 -32.83
CA THR A 135 29.45 -20.13 -33.81
C THR A 135 30.70 -20.79 -33.24
N ASP A 136 31.24 -21.74 -34.00
CA ASP A 136 32.56 -22.33 -33.77
C ASP A 136 33.65 -21.46 -34.40
N PHE A 137 34.76 -21.25 -33.69
CA PHE A 137 35.87 -20.44 -34.17
C PHE A 137 37.20 -20.84 -33.49
N ASN A 138 38.33 -20.48 -34.12
CA ASN A 138 39.64 -20.68 -33.52
C ASN A 138 40.10 -19.42 -32.78
N TRP A 139 40.62 -19.59 -31.57
CA TRP A 139 41.16 -18.50 -30.73
C TRP A 139 42.26 -17.69 -31.43
N ASN A 140 43.09 -18.35 -32.25
CA ASN A 140 44.23 -17.75 -32.93
C ASN A 140 43.93 -17.22 -34.35
N GLY A 141 42.66 -17.21 -34.79
CA GLY A 141 42.26 -16.58 -36.06
C GLY A 141 42.78 -17.24 -37.34
N LYS A 142 43.01 -18.56 -37.34
CA LYS A 142 43.23 -19.35 -38.57
C LYS A 142 42.00 -20.15 -38.96
#